data_AF-A0A2N2YQT2-F1
#
_entry.id   AF-A0A2N2YQT2-F1
#
_cell.length_a   1.000
_cell.length_b   1.000
_cell.length_c   1.000
_cell.angle_alpha   90.00
_cell.angle_beta   90.00
_cell.angle_gamma   90.00
#
_symmetry.space_group_name_H-M   'P 1'
#
loop_
_entity.id
_entity.type
_entity.pdbx_description
1 polymer ?
#
loop_
_entity_poly.entity_id
_entity_poly.type
_entity_poly.pdbx_seq_one_letter_code
_entity_poly.pdbx_strand_id
1 'polypeptide(L)'
;MLPLLSLASIEVLGSLKHLHRGIGGDTIRGEIKLHNSEEMDQEVRIYQTDLLYNYEDYTFYDEPVTHERSNASWINYSPKTLIVKGKENRFIQYEIVIPKTDTLSGTYWSIIMIEGVNTIDPEQKGELNINTVTRYAIQMVTEIENKGLGALTFLNPTLITEGDNLYLAVDIVNTGQHYIAPELSMELFNETGKSVKVITASKKGIYPKTSVRFRLNLKGVESKKTYQCLIIADGKEEDVFGIDYVLYF
;
A
#
# COMPACT_ATOMS: atom_id res chain seq x y z
N MET A 1 -1.77 -18.40 32.64
CA MET A 1 -0.84 -18.45 31.50
C MET A 1 -1.48 -19.34 30.45
N LEU A 2 -2.25 -18.77 29.53
CA LEU A 2 -2.73 -19.50 28.35
C LEU A 2 -1.70 -19.29 27.24
N PRO A 3 -1.24 -20.34 26.53
CA PRO A 3 -0.58 -20.12 25.27
C PRO A 3 -1.68 -19.72 24.27
N LEU A 4 -1.71 -18.46 23.90
CA LEU A 4 -2.46 -18.00 22.74
C LEU A 4 -1.63 -18.41 21.50
N LEU A 5 -1.85 -19.62 21.00
CA LEU A 5 -1.34 -20.01 19.68
C LEU A 5 -2.36 -19.55 18.64
N SER A 6 -2.34 -18.25 18.35
CA SER A 6 -2.92 -17.72 17.11
C SER A 6 -1.85 -17.88 16.03
N LEU A 7 -1.80 -19.06 15.40
CA LEU A 7 -0.94 -19.28 14.25
C LEU A 7 -1.79 -19.15 12.99
N ALA A 8 -1.40 -18.23 12.10
CA ALA A 8 -1.93 -18.19 10.75
C ALA A 8 -1.55 -19.51 10.07
N SER A 9 -2.53 -20.29 9.61
CA SER A 9 -2.23 -21.60 9.03
C SER A 9 -1.53 -21.53 7.68
N ILE A 10 -1.69 -20.42 6.95
CA ILE A 10 -1.08 -20.19 5.64
C ILE A 10 -0.19 -18.96 5.72
N GLU A 11 0.99 -19.06 5.11
CA GLU A 11 1.93 -17.98 4.94
C GLU A 11 2.24 -17.79 3.45
N VAL A 12 2.30 -16.53 3.01
CA VAL A 12 2.86 -16.18 1.70
C VAL A 12 4.37 -15.98 1.87
N LEU A 13 5.16 -16.82 1.20
CA LEU A 13 6.61 -16.70 1.24
C LEU A 13 7.08 -15.70 0.17
N GLY A 14 7.85 -14.70 0.60
CA GLY A 14 8.43 -13.70 -0.29
C GLY A 14 7.75 -12.33 -0.19
N SER A 15 7.73 -11.59 -1.29
CA SER A 15 7.22 -10.22 -1.31
C SER A 15 5.68 -10.20 -1.40
N LEU A 16 5.04 -9.32 -0.63
CA LEU A 16 3.62 -8.97 -0.83
C LEU A 16 3.41 -7.90 -1.89
N LYS A 17 4.47 -7.51 -2.62
CA LYS A 17 4.42 -6.62 -3.77
C LYS A 17 5.27 -7.19 -4.90
N HIS A 18 4.61 -7.57 -5.97
CA HIS A 18 5.21 -8.04 -7.21
C HIS A 18 5.21 -6.88 -8.21
N LEU A 19 6.39 -6.32 -8.46
CA LEU A 19 6.57 -5.24 -9.42
C LEU A 19 7.09 -5.81 -10.74
N HIS A 20 6.35 -5.52 -11.80
CA HIS A 20 6.71 -5.89 -13.17
C HIS A 20 6.80 -4.63 -14.04
N ARG A 21 7.75 -4.65 -14.98
CA ARG A 21 7.91 -3.59 -15.98
C ARG A 21 7.74 -4.20 -17.37
N GLY A 22 7.09 -3.47 -18.27
CA GLY A 22 6.90 -3.93 -19.65
C GLY A 22 6.23 -2.89 -20.55
N ILE A 23 6.00 -3.31 -21.78
CA ILE A 23 5.32 -2.56 -22.84
C ILE A 23 4.07 -3.30 -23.34
N GLY A 24 3.28 -2.63 -24.18
CA GLY A 24 2.07 -3.21 -24.74
C GLY A 24 2.32 -4.52 -25.50
N GLY A 25 1.61 -5.58 -25.12
CA GLY A 25 1.73 -6.92 -25.71
C GLY A 25 2.69 -7.86 -24.99
N ASP A 26 3.45 -7.38 -23.99
CA ASP A 26 4.30 -8.25 -23.18
C ASP A 26 3.50 -9.29 -22.41
N THR A 27 4.08 -10.47 -22.26
CA THR A 27 3.56 -11.54 -21.40
C THR A 27 4.59 -11.86 -20.33
N ILE A 28 4.20 -11.68 -19.06
CA ILE A 28 5.07 -11.84 -17.90
C ILE A 28 4.51 -12.97 -17.05
N ARG A 29 5.36 -13.92 -16.64
CA ARG A 29 4.96 -15.06 -15.79
C ARG A 29 5.68 -15.01 -14.46
N GLY A 30 5.03 -15.52 -13.43
CA GLY A 30 5.64 -15.70 -12.13
C GLY A 30 4.81 -16.60 -11.24
N GLU A 31 5.27 -16.71 -10.00
CA GLU A 31 4.62 -17.55 -9.00
C GLU A 31 4.56 -16.86 -7.64
N ILE A 32 3.54 -17.24 -6.87
CA ILE A 32 3.39 -16.91 -5.47
C ILE A 32 3.52 -18.22 -4.70
N LYS A 33 4.45 -18.27 -3.76
CA LYS A 33 4.69 -19.45 -2.94
C LYS A 33 3.93 -19.36 -1.63
N LEU A 34 3.20 -20.42 -1.32
CA LEU A 34 2.48 -20.60 -0.07
C LEU A 34 3.16 -21.67 0.77
N HIS A 35 3.14 -21.47 2.09
CA HIS A 35 3.53 -22.46 3.06
C HIS A 35 2.41 -22.65 4.07
N ASN A 36 2.09 -23.91 4.39
CA ASN A 36 1.27 -24.21 5.55
C ASN A 36 2.19 -24.52 6.74
N SER A 37 2.16 -23.66 7.76
CA SER A 37 2.99 -23.80 8.95
C SER A 37 2.43 -24.82 9.95
N GLU A 38 1.20 -25.29 9.77
CA GLU A 38 0.51 -26.25 10.64
C GLU A 38 0.74 -27.71 10.22
N GLU A 39 0.34 -28.64 11.08
CA GLU A 39 0.34 -30.09 10.79
C GLU A 39 -0.92 -30.53 10.02
N MET A 40 -1.99 -29.73 10.09
CA MET A 40 -3.27 -30.05 9.45
C MET A 40 -3.38 -29.42 8.06
N ASP A 41 -4.12 -30.08 7.19
CA ASP A 41 -4.46 -29.55 5.86
C ASP A 41 -5.32 -28.30 5.97
N GLN A 42 -5.10 -27.34 5.08
CA GLN A 42 -5.83 -26.08 5.04
C GLN A 42 -6.32 -25.79 3.63
N GLU A 43 -7.62 -25.55 3.48
CA GLU A 43 -8.19 -25.03 2.23
C GLU A 43 -7.93 -23.54 2.12
N VAL A 44 -7.55 -23.09 0.92
CA VAL A 44 -7.21 -21.71 0.62
C VAL A 44 -7.99 -21.24 -0.59
N ARG A 45 -8.61 -20.07 -0.47
CA ARG A 45 -9.27 -19.35 -1.55
C ARG A 45 -8.35 -18.24 -2.07
N ILE A 46 -8.24 -18.16 -3.40
CA ILE A 46 -7.51 -17.13 -4.12
C ILE A 46 -8.49 -16.36 -4.98
N TYR A 47 -8.53 -15.06 -4.79
CA TYR A 47 -9.39 -14.16 -5.56
C TYR A 47 -8.65 -12.85 -5.81
N GLN A 48 -9.22 -12.00 -6.66
CA GLN A 48 -8.61 -10.73 -7.04
C GLN A 48 -9.53 -9.58 -6.65
N THR A 49 -8.92 -8.49 -6.20
CA THR A 49 -9.61 -7.25 -5.85
C THR A 49 -8.82 -6.07 -6.41
N ASP A 50 -9.48 -4.94 -6.58
CA ASP A 50 -8.79 -3.66 -6.75
C ASP A 50 -8.37 -3.08 -5.40
N LEU A 51 -7.48 -2.09 -5.40
CA LEU A 51 -7.01 -1.44 -4.18
C LEU A 51 -7.04 0.08 -4.34
N LEU A 52 -7.79 0.74 -3.47
CA LEU A 52 -7.68 2.18 -3.25
C LEU A 52 -7.48 2.45 -1.77
N TYR A 53 -6.86 3.59 -1.45
CA TYR A 53 -6.73 4.05 -0.07
C TYR A 53 -6.67 5.58 -0.04
N ASN A 54 -6.92 6.15 1.12
CA ASN A 54 -6.93 7.60 1.29
C ASN A 54 -6.19 8.08 2.54
N TYR A 55 -6.04 9.40 2.65
CA TYR A 55 -5.37 10.06 3.77
C TYR A 55 -6.11 9.94 5.11
N GLU A 56 -7.35 9.43 5.11
CA GLU A 56 -8.13 9.11 6.32
C GLU A 56 -7.87 7.68 6.80
N ASP A 57 -6.86 7.02 6.23
CA ASP A 57 -6.45 5.64 6.52
C ASP A 57 -7.54 4.59 6.17
N TYR A 58 -8.52 4.93 5.31
CA TYR A 58 -9.43 3.96 4.72
C TYR A 58 -8.74 3.20 3.59
N THR A 59 -8.97 1.88 3.55
CA THR A 59 -8.50 0.99 2.49
C THR A 59 -9.70 0.25 1.90
N PHE A 60 -9.82 0.28 0.58
CA PHE A 60 -10.93 -0.30 -0.17
C PHE A 60 -10.41 -1.46 -1.01
N TYR A 61 -11.04 -2.62 -0.84
CA TYR A 61 -10.79 -3.84 -1.60
C TYR A 61 -12.05 -4.14 -2.41
N ASP A 62 -12.22 -3.41 -3.50
CA ASP A 62 -13.40 -3.52 -4.35
C ASP A 62 -13.24 -4.69 -5.34
N GLU A 63 -14.34 -5.01 -6.01
CA GLU A 63 -14.33 -5.96 -7.13
C GLU A 63 -13.27 -5.56 -8.18
N PRO A 64 -12.71 -6.52 -8.92
CA PRO A 64 -11.69 -6.23 -9.92
C PRO A 64 -12.24 -5.34 -11.04
N VAL A 65 -11.40 -4.45 -11.56
CA VAL A 65 -11.71 -3.53 -12.68
C VAL A 65 -12.75 -2.45 -12.30
N THR A 66 -12.69 -1.95 -11.07
CA THR A 66 -13.50 -0.82 -10.57
C THR A 66 -12.85 0.54 -10.79
N HIS A 67 -11.55 0.60 -11.12
CA HIS A 67 -10.87 1.82 -11.54
C HIS A 67 -10.08 1.66 -12.85
N GLU A 68 -9.86 2.78 -13.55
CA GLU A 68 -9.22 2.82 -14.88
C GLU A 68 -7.78 2.30 -14.93
N ARG A 69 -7.14 2.17 -13.75
CA ARG A 69 -5.76 1.70 -13.57
C ARG A 69 -5.68 0.29 -13.01
N SER A 70 -6.80 -0.42 -12.96
CA SER A 70 -6.79 -1.82 -12.59
C SER A 70 -6.08 -2.64 -13.66
N ASN A 71 -5.08 -3.42 -13.27
CA ASN A 71 -4.53 -4.47 -14.14
C ASN A 71 -5.23 -5.81 -13.95
N ALA A 72 -6.35 -5.88 -13.23
CA ALA A 72 -6.91 -7.17 -12.84
C ALA A 72 -7.28 -8.06 -14.05
N SER A 73 -7.84 -7.45 -15.09
CA SER A 73 -8.16 -8.10 -16.36
C SER A 73 -6.94 -8.60 -17.15
N TRP A 74 -5.74 -8.16 -16.79
CA TRP A 74 -4.49 -8.56 -17.45
C TRP A 74 -3.93 -9.85 -16.84
N ILE A 75 -4.38 -10.23 -15.65
CA ILE A 75 -3.76 -11.27 -14.83
C ILE A 75 -4.61 -12.54 -14.86
N ASN A 76 -4.05 -13.59 -15.43
CA ASN A 76 -4.54 -14.96 -15.27
C ASN A 76 -3.74 -15.65 -14.18
N TYR A 77 -4.41 -16.40 -13.31
CA TYR A 77 -3.74 -17.20 -12.28
C TYR A 77 -4.49 -18.48 -11.96
N SER A 78 -3.73 -19.49 -11.56
CA SER A 78 -4.23 -20.80 -11.17
C SER A 78 -3.39 -21.39 -10.03
N PRO A 79 -4.02 -22.07 -9.06
CA PRO A 79 -5.45 -22.34 -8.94
C PRO A 79 -6.25 -21.21 -8.25
N LYS A 80 -7.58 -21.27 -8.31
CA LYS A 80 -8.49 -20.36 -7.57
C LYS A 80 -8.79 -20.85 -6.15
N THR A 81 -8.74 -22.16 -5.95
CA THR A 81 -8.82 -22.80 -4.64
C THR A 81 -7.84 -23.96 -4.61
N LEU A 82 -7.27 -24.24 -3.45
CA LEU A 82 -6.43 -25.43 -3.25
C LEU A 82 -6.40 -25.84 -1.79
N ILE A 83 -6.11 -27.12 -1.57
CA ILE A 83 -5.75 -27.63 -0.24
C ILE A 83 -4.22 -27.63 -0.16
N VAL A 84 -3.68 -26.96 0.86
CA VAL A 84 -2.26 -26.99 1.21
C VAL A 84 -2.11 -27.93 2.40
N LYS A 85 -1.43 -29.06 2.19
CA LYS A 85 -1.27 -30.05 3.26
C LYS A 85 -0.43 -29.49 4.40
N GLY A 86 -0.55 -30.11 5.58
CA GLY A 86 0.32 -29.77 6.71
C GLY A 86 1.80 -29.77 6.31
N LYS A 87 2.53 -28.72 6.71
CA LYS A 87 3.96 -28.49 6.41
C LYS A 87 4.32 -28.39 4.92
N GLU A 88 3.35 -28.34 4.03
CA GLU A 88 3.58 -28.37 2.59
C GLU A 88 3.88 -26.96 2.03
N ASN A 89 4.53 -26.93 0.86
CA ASN A 89 4.62 -25.74 0.02
C ASN A 89 3.77 -25.93 -1.24
N ARG A 90 3.03 -24.89 -1.62
CA ARG A 90 2.24 -24.81 -2.85
C ARG A 90 2.55 -23.55 -3.61
N PHE A 91 2.24 -23.55 -4.91
CA PHE A 91 2.51 -22.43 -5.79
C PHE A 91 1.22 -22.03 -6.51
N ILE A 92 1.00 -20.73 -6.60
CA ILE A 92 0.02 -20.12 -7.49
C ILE A 92 0.81 -19.54 -8.65
N GLN A 93 0.58 -20.07 -9.84
CA GLN A 93 1.20 -19.56 -11.06
C GLN A 93 0.32 -18.43 -11.60
N TYR A 94 0.94 -17.33 -12.01
CA TYR A 94 0.25 -16.22 -12.66
C TYR A 94 0.95 -15.80 -13.97
N GLU A 95 0.15 -15.24 -14.86
CA GLU A 95 0.55 -14.64 -16.12
C GLU A 95 -0.11 -13.27 -16.25
N ILE A 96 0.68 -12.25 -16.57
CA ILE A 96 0.23 -10.89 -16.86
C ILE A 96 0.39 -10.67 -18.36
N VAL A 97 -0.71 -10.41 -19.06
CA VAL A 97 -0.73 -10.05 -20.48
C VAL A 97 -1.04 -8.56 -20.59
N ILE A 98 -0.01 -7.75 -20.86
CA ILE A 98 -0.18 -6.30 -20.99
C ILE A 98 -0.94 -6.01 -22.30
N PRO A 99 -2.05 -5.25 -22.28
CA PRO A 99 -2.80 -4.94 -23.48
C PRO A 99 -1.92 -4.31 -24.57
N LYS A 100 -2.03 -4.83 -25.79
CA LYS A 100 -1.27 -4.33 -26.93
C LYS A 100 -1.89 -3.04 -27.47
N THR A 101 -1.55 -1.92 -26.84
CA THR A 101 -1.92 -0.57 -27.23
C THR A 101 -0.82 0.42 -26.87
N ASP A 102 -0.64 1.44 -27.73
CA ASP A 102 0.38 2.48 -27.55
C ASP A 102 -0.06 3.60 -26.60
N THR A 103 -1.28 3.50 -26.04
CA THR A 103 -1.87 4.52 -25.15
C THR A 103 -1.59 4.28 -23.67
N LEU A 104 -0.99 3.15 -23.29
CA LEU A 104 -0.73 2.82 -21.89
C LEU A 104 0.39 3.71 -21.33
N SER A 105 0.20 4.18 -20.11
CA SER A 105 1.23 4.92 -19.38
C SER A 105 1.08 4.82 -17.86
N GLY A 106 2.22 4.87 -17.19
CA GLY A 106 2.35 4.89 -15.74
C GLY A 106 2.10 3.54 -15.09
N THR A 107 1.41 3.55 -13.96
CA THR A 107 1.26 2.37 -13.09
C THR A 107 -0.17 1.85 -13.13
N TYR A 108 -0.27 0.52 -13.23
CA TYR A 108 -1.50 -0.24 -13.11
C TYR A 108 -1.35 -1.29 -12.01
N TRP A 109 -2.39 -1.55 -11.25
CA TRP A 109 -2.30 -2.47 -10.11
C TRP A 109 -3.62 -3.15 -9.78
N SER A 110 -3.52 -4.26 -9.07
CA SER A 110 -4.62 -4.98 -8.42
C SER A 110 -4.02 -5.84 -7.29
N ILE A 111 -4.86 -6.57 -6.58
CA ILE A 111 -4.48 -7.42 -5.45
C ILE A 111 -4.88 -8.85 -5.72
N ILE A 112 -3.95 -9.79 -5.61
CA ILE A 112 -4.29 -11.20 -5.39
C ILE A 112 -4.45 -11.41 -3.88
N MET A 113 -5.68 -11.71 -3.48
CA MET A 113 -6.05 -12.07 -2.11
C MET A 113 -5.87 -13.56 -1.89
N ILE A 114 -5.27 -13.92 -0.75
CA ILE A 114 -5.10 -15.30 -0.31
C ILE A 114 -5.69 -15.44 1.07
N GLU A 115 -6.68 -16.30 1.19
CA GLU A 115 -7.50 -16.44 2.39
C GLU A 115 -7.66 -17.91 2.76
N GLY A 116 -7.34 -18.25 4.01
CA GLY A 116 -7.67 -19.57 4.57
C GLY A 116 -9.18 -19.71 4.75
N VAL A 117 -9.73 -20.87 4.38
CA VAL A 117 -11.13 -21.21 4.61
C VAL A 117 -11.24 -21.98 5.92
N ASN A 118 -11.94 -21.42 6.91
CA ASN A 118 -12.25 -22.14 8.14
C ASN A 118 -13.51 -22.97 7.96
N THR A 119 -13.44 -24.25 8.27
CA THR A 119 -14.62 -25.12 8.35
C THR A 119 -15.40 -24.79 9.60
N ILE A 120 -16.66 -24.40 9.46
CA ILE A 120 -17.59 -24.26 10.59
C ILE A 120 -18.14 -25.66 10.88
N ASP A 121 -17.94 -26.15 12.10
CA ASP A 121 -18.57 -27.39 12.56
C ASP A 121 -20.00 -27.10 13.05
N PRO A 122 -21.05 -27.53 12.32
CA PRO A 122 -22.44 -27.27 12.70
C PRO A 122 -22.88 -28.04 13.95
N GLU A 123 -22.14 -29.05 14.42
CA GLU A 123 -22.44 -29.83 15.63
C GLU A 123 -21.72 -29.29 16.89
N GLN A 124 -20.94 -28.22 16.77
CA GLN A 124 -20.17 -27.67 17.87
C GLN A 124 -21.11 -27.12 18.97
N LYS A 125 -21.03 -27.69 20.17
CA LYS A 125 -21.77 -27.22 21.35
C LYS A 125 -21.39 -25.78 21.69
N GLY A 126 -22.37 -25.01 22.20
CA GLY A 126 -22.33 -23.55 22.40
C GLY A 126 -21.29 -23.01 23.39
N GLU A 127 -20.02 -23.25 23.12
CA GLU A 127 -18.88 -22.60 23.75
C GLU A 127 -18.38 -21.46 22.82
N LEU A 128 -17.91 -20.37 23.41
CA LEU A 128 -17.35 -19.26 22.65
C LEU A 128 -16.03 -19.69 22.01
N ASN A 129 -16.03 -19.89 20.70
CA ASN A 129 -14.83 -20.16 19.90
C ASN A 129 -14.46 -18.92 19.08
N ILE A 130 -13.22 -18.45 19.25
CA ILE A 130 -12.65 -17.36 18.46
C ILE A 130 -11.83 -17.98 17.34
N ASN A 131 -12.31 -17.88 16.11
CA ASN A 131 -11.61 -18.32 14.92
C ASN A 131 -11.03 -17.11 14.19
N THR A 132 -9.70 -17.07 14.04
CA THR A 132 -9.01 -16.04 13.27
C THR A 132 -8.72 -16.55 11.87
N VAL A 133 -9.06 -15.77 10.85
CA VAL A 133 -8.65 -16.03 9.45
C VAL A 133 -7.65 -14.95 9.04
N THR A 134 -6.45 -15.38 8.65
CA THR A 134 -5.46 -14.48 8.07
C THR A 134 -5.70 -14.35 6.57
N ARG A 135 -5.66 -13.11 6.07
CA ARG A 135 -5.76 -12.78 4.64
C ARG A 135 -4.50 -12.05 4.21
N TYR A 136 -3.88 -12.50 3.12
CA TYR A 136 -2.74 -11.82 2.51
C TYR A 136 -3.19 -11.05 1.27
N ALA A 137 -2.88 -9.76 1.22
CA ALA A 137 -3.09 -8.91 0.08
C ALA A 137 -1.76 -8.74 -0.69
N ILE A 138 -1.63 -9.42 -1.82
CA ILE A 138 -0.43 -9.36 -2.66
C ILE A 138 -0.66 -8.35 -3.78
N GLN A 139 0.09 -7.26 -3.76
CA GLN A 139 0.04 -6.21 -4.78
C GLN A 139 0.69 -6.69 -6.07
N MET A 140 -0.11 -6.78 -7.13
CA MET A 140 0.34 -7.07 -8.49
C MET A 140 0.46 -5.76 -9.25
N VAL A 141 1.69 -5.27 -9.44
CA VAL A 141 1.95 -3.94 -10.00
C VAL A 141 2.62 -4.06 -11.36
N THR A 142 2.07 -3.35 -12.34
CA THR A 142 2.64 -3.24 -13.69
C THR A 142 2.99 -1.78 -13.96
N GLU A 143 4.28 -1.50 -14.09
CA GLU A 143 4.83 -0.23 -14.56
C GLU A 143 5.05 -0.30 -16.08
N ILE A 144 4.39 0.59 -16.81
CA ILE A 144 4.59 0.75 -18.25
C ILE A 144 5.83 1.61 -18.48
N GLU A 145 6.66 1.25 -19.47
CA GLU A 145 7.91 1.98 -19.78
C GLU A 145 7.68 3.48 -19.96
N ASN A 146 6.61 3.87 -20.65
CA ASN A 146 6.11 5.23 -20.62
C ASN A 146 5.52 5.52 -19.22
N LYS A 147 6.35 6.07 -18.33
CA LYS A 147 6.00 6.41 -16.93
C LYS A 147 4.82 7.39 -16.84
N GLY A 148 4.54 8.16 -17.90
CA GLY A 148 3.53 9.21 -17.87
C GLY A 148 3.91 10.36 -16.93
N LEU A 149 2.95 11.25 -16.67
CA LEU A 149 3.14 12.42 -15.81
C LEU A 149 3.12 12.04 -14.33
N GLY A 150 4.14 12.47 -13.59
CA GLY A 150 4.12 12.48 -12.13
C GLY A 150 3.48 13.75 -11.61
N ALA A 151 2.53 13.62 -10.67
CA ALA A 151 1.90 14.77 -10.04
C ALA A 151 1.42 14.42 -8.63
N LEU A 152 1.86 15.23 -7.66
CA LEU A 152 1.36 15.20 -6.29
C LEU A 152 0.68 16.54 -5.96
N THR A 153 -0.51 16.46 -5.37
CA THR A 153 -1.26 17.61 -4.88
C THR A 153 -1.26 17.60 -3.36
N PHE A 154 -0.75 18.67 -2.76
CA PHE A 154 -0.78 18.89 -1.32
C PHE A 154 -2.12 19.52 -0.95
N LEU A 155 -2.81 18.93 0.01
CA LEU A 155 -3.95 19.58 0.66
C LEU A 155 -3.45 20.49 1.80
N ASN A 156 -4.34 21.33 2.32
CA ASN A 156 -4.00 22.28 3.37
C ASN A 156 -3.43 21.56 4.60
N PRO A 157 -2.20 21.89 5.03
CA PRO A 157 -1.63 21.33 6.26
C PRO A 157 -2.49 21.68 7.49
N THR A 158 -2.55 20.76 8.44
CA THR A 158 -3.31 20.96 9.69
C THR A 158 -2.47 20.56 10.90
N LEU A 159 -2.63 21.26 12.02
CA LEU A 159 -2.06 20.84 13.28
C LEU A 159 -2.91 19.76 13.91
N ILE A 160 -2.28 18.64 14.29
CA ILE A 160 -2.92 17.54 15.00
C ILE A 160 -2.12 17.17 16.24
N THR A 161 -2.83 16.77 17.30
CA THR A 161 -2.23 16.29 18.54
C THR A 161 -2.50 14.81 18.68
N GLU A 162 -1.45 14.02 18.89
CA GLU A 162 -1.55 12.58 19.14
C GLU A 162 -0.72 12.24 20.39
N GLY A 163 -1.42 11.91 21.48
CA GLY A 163 -0.80 11.81 22.81
C GLY A 163 -0.19 13.15 23.24
N ASP A 164 1.08 13.13 23.65
CA ASP A 164 1.82 14.33 24.09
C ASP A 164 2.56 15.05 22.95
N ASN A 165 2.42 14.59 21.70
CA ASN A 165 3.13 15.15 20.56
C ASN A 165 2.19 15.97 19.67
N LEU A 166 2.71 17.09 19.17
CA LEU A 166 2.09 17.92 18.16
C LEU A 166 2.73 17.66 16.80
N TYR A 167 1.91 17.51 15.77
CA TYR A 167 2.36 17.27 14.40
C TYR A 167 1.77 18.31 13.46
N LEU A 168 2.53 18.66 12.42
CA LEU A 168 1.96 19.18 11.19
C LEU A 168 1.58 17.98 10.32
N ALA A 169 0.27 17.79 10.12
CA ALA A 169 -0.26 16.81 9.19
C ALA A 169 -0.35 17.41 7.79
N VAL A 170 0.16 16.68 6.79
CA VAL A 170 0.15 17.08 5.38
C VAL A 170 -0.45 15.93 4.58
N ASP A 171 -1.61 16.18 3.99
CA ASP A 171 -2.28 15.20 3.13
C ASP A 171 -1.84 15.40 1.69
N ILE A 172 -1.47 14.30 1.03
CA ILE A 172 -0.97 14.31 -0.33
C ILE A 172 -1.79 13.33 -1.17
N VAL A 173 -2.31 13.83 -2.29
CA VAL A 173 -3.04 13.06 -3.31
C VAL A 173 -2.14 12.88 -4.53
N ASN A 174 -2.07 11.67 -5.07
CA ASN A 174 -1.41 11.47 -6.36
C ASN A 174 -2.42 11.70 -7.49
N THR A 175 -2.25 12.81 -8.19
CA THR A 175 -3.06 13.22 -9.34
C THR A 175 -2.41 12.88 -10.68
N GLY A 176 -1.23 12.26 -10.64
CA GLY A 176 -0.47 11.81 -11.80
C GLY A 176 -0.86 10.43 -12.30
N GLN A 177 0.06 9.80 -13.03
CA GLN A 177 -0.18 8.57 -13.77
C GLN A 177 0.61 7.38 -13.24
N HIS A 178 1.68 7.59 -12.47
CA HIS A 178 2.46 6.51 -11.88
C HIS A 178 2.51 6.57 -10.37
N TYR A 179 2.85 5.43 -9.77
CA TYR A 179 3.10 5.30 -8.35
C TYR A 179 4.31 6.14 -7.94
N ILE A 180 4.13 6.99 -6.94
CA ILE A 180 5.20 7.79 -6.35
C ILE A 180 5.27 7.41 -4.88
N ALA A 181 6.47 7.20 -4.37
CA ALA A 181 6.67 6.97 -2.95
C ALA A 181 7.60 8.05 -2.40
N PRO A 182 7.09 9.23 -2.06
CA PRO A 182 7.96 10.32 -1.64
C PRO A 182 8.46 10.13 -0.21
N GLU A 183 9.69 10.59 0.04
CA GLU A 183 10.13 10.97 1.38
C GLU A 183 9.71 12.42 1.62
N LEU A 184 8.94 12.67 2.69
CA LEU A 184 8.49 14.03 3.00
C LEU A 184 9.46 14.67 3.98
N SER A 185 9.87 15.89 3.67
CA SER A 185 10.67 16.74 4.54
C SER A 185 10.02 18.11 4.69
N MET A 186 10.29 18.76 5.82
CA MET A 186 9.92 20.14 6.08
C MET A 186 11.11 20.85 6.71
N GLU A 187 11.58 21.91 6.08
CA GLU A 187 12.56 22.82 6.66
C GLU A 187 11.85 24.06 7.21
N LEU A 188 12.12 24.41 8.47
CA LEU A 188 11.56 25.56 9.15
C LEU A 188 12.58 26.69 9.21
N PHE A 189 12.17 27.88 8.82
CA PHE A 189 12.94 29.11 8.90
C PHE A 189 12.26 30.07 9.88
N ASN A 190 13.05 30.71 10.74
CA ASN A 190 12.55 31.74 11.65
C ASN A 190 12.30 33.07 10.92
N GLU A 191 11.85 34.09 11.66
CA GLU A 191 11.59 35.44 11.14
C GLU A 191 12.81 36.12 10.49
N THR A 192 14.03 35.69 10.83
CA THR A 192 15.27 36.21 10.22
C THR A 192 15.68 35.44 8.97
N GLY A 193 14.87 34.48 8.51
CA GLY A 193 15.18 33.60 7.38
C GLY A 193 16.23 32.53 7.68
N LYS A 194 16.56 32.29 8.96
CA LYS A 194 17.54 31.27 9.37
C LYS A 194 16.83 29.93 9.54
N SER A 195 17.36 28.89 8.90
CA SER A 195 16.93 27.50 9.12
C SER A 195 17.14 27.12 10.58
N VAL A 196 16.07 26.71 11.24
CA VAL A 196 16.08 26.30 12.66
C VAL A 196 15.96 24.80 12.83
N LYS A 197 15.32 24.11 11.87
CA LYS A 197 15.11 22.65 11.94
C LYS A 197 14.67 22.08 10.61
N VAL A 198 15.12 20.85 10.33
CA VAL A 198 14.57 19.98 9.29
C VAL A 198 13.87 18.80 9.96
N ILE A 199 12.64 18.52 9.54
CA ILE A 199 11.83 17.41 10.03
C ILE A 199 11.52 16.51 8.85
N THR A 200 11.74 15.21 8.98
CA THR A 200 11.41 14.22 7.95
C THR A 200 10.31 13.28 8.44
N ALA A 201 9.56 12.72 7.50
CA ALA A 201 8.57 11.68 7.74
C ALA A 201 8.87 10.44 6.89
N SER A 202 8.50 9.27 7.41
CA SER A 202 8.71 8.00 6.71
C SER A 202 8.05 8.00 5.34
N LYS A 203 8.76 7.40 4.37
CA LYS A 203 8.29 7.18 3.01
C LYS A 203 6.92 6.50 2.98
N LYS A 204 5.99 7.02 2.18
CA LYS A 204 4.68 6.39 1.93
C LYS A 204 4.47 6.24 0.43
N GLY A 205 3.97 5.09 0.00
CA GLY A 205 3.57 4.88 -1.39
C GLY A 205 2.22 5.51 -1.69
N ILE A 206 2.08 6.11 -2.88
CA ILE A 206 0.84 6.74 -3.34
C ILE A 206 0.61 6.30 -4.79
N TYR A 207 -0.36 5.42 -5.00
CA TYR A 207 -0.83 5.09 -6.35
C TYR A 207 -1.65 6.26 -6.92
N PRO A 208 -1.73 6.40 -8.24
CA PRO A 208 -2.63 7.36 -8.85
C PRO A 208 -4.05 7.29 -8.27
N LYS A 209 -4.68 8.44 -8.05
CA LYS A 209 -6.01 8.60 -7.42
C LYS A 209 -6.11 8.16 -5.96
N THR A 210 -5.02 7.72 -5.32
CA THR A 210 -4.97 7.48 -3.88
C THR A 210 -4.33 8.65 -3.15
N SER A 211 -4.41 8.63 -1.82
CA SER A 211 -3.86 9.68 -0.98
C SER A 211 -3.35 9.15 0.35
N VAL A 212 -2.46 9.90 0.99
CA VAL A 212 -1.88 9.55 2.29
C VAL A 212 -1.67 10.79 3.16
N ARG A 213 -1.74 10.61 4.48
CA ARG A 213 -1.38 11.63 5.48
C ARG A 213 0.05 11.43 5.98
N PHE A 214 0.91 12.42 5.81
CA PHE A 214 2.19 12.49 6.50
C PHE A 214 2.05 13.25 7.81
N ARG A 215 2.86 12.89 8.80
CA ARG A 215 2.89 13.52 10.13
C ARG A 215 4.31 13.97 10.44
N LEU A 216 4.53 15.28 10.50
CA LEU A 216 5.83 15.88 10.81
C LEU A 216 5.84 16.29 12.28
N ASN A 217 6.61 15.58 13.11
CA ASN A 217 6.61 15.78 14.56
C ASN A 217 7.32 17.08 14.95
N LEU A 218 6.57 18.03 15.52
CA LEU A 218 7.07 19.36 15.92
C LEU A 218 7.82 19.34 17.27
N LYS A 219 7.97 18.19 17.92
CA LYS A 219 8.69 18.07 19.20
C LYS A 219 10.06 18.74 19.16
N GLY A 220 10.30 19.69 20.06
CA GLY A 220 11.56 20.43 20.15
C GLY A 220 11.67 21.60 19.16
N VAL A 221 10.57 22.00 18.52
CA VAL A 221 10.42 23.33 17.91
C VAL A 221 9.72 24.22 18.92
N GLU A 222 10.19 25.47 19.06
CA GLU A 222 9.58 26.43 19.98
C GLU A 222 8.18 26.81 19.51
N SER A 223 7.21 26.81 20.42
CA SER A 223 5.84 27.25 20.15
C SER A 223 5.65 28.76 20.38
N LYS A 224 4.46 29.25 20.02
CA LYS A 224 4.04 30.65 19.97
C LYS A 224 4.91 31.51 19.06
N LYS A 225 5.37 30.94 17.94
CA LYS A 225 6.20 31.61 16.93
C LYS A 225 5.71 31.32 15.53
N THR A 226 6.07 32.20 14.61
CA THR A 226 5.80 32.03 13.18
C THR A 226 7.04 31.48 12.48
N TYR A 227 6.85 30.47 11.66
CA TYR A 227 7.87 29.85 10.83
C TYR A 227 7.45 29.90 9.37
N GLN A 228 8.40 30.22 8.49
CA GLN A 228 8.28 29.90 7.07
C GLN A 228 8.73 28.45 6.91
N CYS A 229 7.91 27.65 6.23
CA CYS A 229 8.17 26.22 6.04
C CYS A 229 8.28 25.93 4.55
N LEU A 230 9.36 25.27 4.15
CA LEU A 230 9.46 24.64 2.84
C LEU A 230 9.20 23.14 3.02
N ILE A 231 8.11 22.64 2.46
CA ILE A 231 7.73 21.22 2.53
C ILE A 231 8.03 20.58 1.17
N ILE A 232 8.85 19.53 1.17
CA ILE A 232 9.30 18.83 -0.04
C ILE A 232 8.92 17.36 0.05
N ALA A 233 8.24 16.86 -0.97
CA ALA A 233 8.00 15.46 -1.24
C ALA A 233 8.99 14.99 -2.32
N ASP A 234 10.03 14.28 -1.91
CA ASP A 234 11.05 13.72 -2.82
C ASP A 234 10.66 12.30 -3.25
N GLY A 235 10.05 12.19 -4.44
CA GLY A 235 9.71 10.95 -5.12
C GLY A 235 10.87 10.33 -5.92
N LYS A 236 12.04 10.98 -5.95
CA LYS A 236 13.23 10.70 -6.79
C LYS A 236 13.07 11.06 -8.27
N GLU A 237 14.20 11.08 -8.98
CA GLU A 237 14.29 11.42 -10.41
C GLU A 237 13.67 12.81 -10.67
N GLU A 238 12.63 12.87 -11.50
CA GLU A 238 11.91 14.09 -11.85
C GLU A 238 10.69 14.33 -10.95
N ASP A 239 10.37 13.41 -10.02
CA ASP A 239 9.19 13.46 -9.15
C ASP A 239 9.48 14.19 -7.83
N VAL A 240 9.88 15.46 -7.91
CA VAL A 240 10.11 16.31 -6.73
C VAL A 240 9.06 17.42 -6.69
N PHE A 241 8.29 17.47 -5.60
CA PHE A 241 7.18 18.41 -5.42
C PHE A 241 7.33 19.15 -4.10
N GLY A 242 6.84 20.38 -4.03
CA GLY A 242 6.87 21.12 -2.77
C GLY A 242 5.91 22.27 -2.70
N ILE A 243 5.70 22.75 -1.48
CA ILE A 243 4.90 23.92 -1.16
C ILE A 243 5.61 24.77 -0.11
N ASP A 244 5.37 26.07 -0.18
CA ASP A 244 5.66 26.98 0.93
C ASP A 244 4.43 27.06 1.85
N TYR A 245 4.67 27.09 3.16
CA TYR A 245 3.63 27.15 4.17
C TYR A 245 4.06 28.02 5.34
N VAL A 246 3.14 28.85 5.86
CA VAL A 246 3.39 29.64 7.07
C VAL A 246 2.80 28.92 8.26
N LEU A 247 3.65 28.49 9.18
CA LEU A 247 3.26 27.76 10.37
C LEU A 247 3.34 28.65 11.61
N TYR A 248 2.21 28.79 12.31
CA TYR A 248 2.15 29.29 13.67
C TYR A 248 1.52 28.24 14.57
N PHE A 249 2.16 27.93 15.70
CA PHE A 249 1.68 26.98 16.71
C PHE A 249 2.32 27.29 18.06
#